data_AF-A0A966EXE9-F1
#
_entry.id   AF-A0A966EXE9-F1
#
_cell.length_a   1.000
_cell.length_b   1.000
_cell.length_c   1.000
_cell.angle_alpha   90.00
_cell.angle_beta   90.00
_cell.angle_gamma   90.00
#
_symmetry.space_group_name_H-M   'P 1'
#
loop_
_entity.id
_entity.type
_entity.pdbx_description
1 polymer ?
#
loop_
_entity_poly.entity_id
_entity_poly.type
_entity_poly.pdbx_seq_one_letter_code
_entity_poly.pdbx_strand_id
1 'polypeptide(L)'
;MYSWEIFQAAYQAASKEAKVLVDSESIGDCVSVSITKNHLDSSHSAKLMRIVSLITMNVVTVEEAEQEMLRLAIPQGKTVLTDLLTCVGIHPQISTTITTPDISTAIPTPTKPLSQIRTMANDMNRSQQSKEAVYSTTQEAILKSTWSTSKEQQ
;
A
#
# COMPACT_ATOMS: atom_id res chain seq x y z
N MET A 1 -8.35 -10.67 -6.17
CA MET A 1 -7.04 -11.35 -6.24
C MET A 1 -6.09 -10.43 -6.98
N TYR A 2 -5.05 -9.88 -6.32
CA TYR A 2 -4.12 -8.93 -6.96
C TYR A 2 -3.36 -9.61 -8.11
N SER A 3 -3.13 -8.93 -9.21
CA SER A 3 -2.36 -9.51 -10.32
C SER A 3 -0.86 -9.27 -10.11
N TRP A 4 -0.02 -10.00 -10.85
CA TRP A 4 1.43 -9.77 -10.83
C TRP A 4 1.77 -8.34 -11.28
N GLU A 5 1.03 -7.80 -12.23
CA GLU A 5 1.19 -6.46 -12.77
C GLU A 5 0.90 -5.39 -11.72
N ILE A 6 -0.14 -5.59 -10.88
CA ILE A 6 -0.44 -4.69 -9.75
C ILE A 6 0.72 -4.70 -8.75
N PHE A 7 1.23 -5.89 -8.43
CA PHE A 7 2.38 -6.02 -7.53
C PHE A 7 3.61 -5.30 -8.10
N GLN A 8 3.93 -5.52 -9.37
CA GLN A 8 5.10 -4.90 -10.00
C GLN A 8 4.96 -3.38 -10.06
N ALA A 9 3.80 -2.85 -10.43
CA ALA A 9 3.55 -1.41 -10.46
C ALA A 9 3.69 -0.79 -9.06
N ALA A 10 3.09 -1.42 -8.04
CA ALA A 10 3.21 -0.99 -6.66
C ALA A 10 4.65 -1.05 -6.16
N TYR A 11 5.36 -2.14 -6.45
CA TYR A 11 6.75 -2.29 -6.10
C TYR A 11 7.59 -1.18 -6.73
N GLN A 12 7.42 -0.86 -8.01
CA GLN A 12 8.15 0.24 -8.65
C GLN A 12 7.85 1.61 -8.02
N ALA A 13 6.60 1.87 -7.62
CA ALA A 13 6.18 3.10 -6.97
C ALA A 13 6.54 3.19 -5.48
N ALA A 14 6.86 2.07 -4.83
CA ALA A 14 7.15 2.01 -3.40
C ALA A 14 8.44 2.77 -3.03
N SER A 15 8.51 3.21 -1.77
CA SER A 15 9.70 3.83 -1.21
C SER A 15 10.89 2.87 -1.23
N LYS A 16 12.11 3.41 -1.19
CA LYS A 16 13.33 2.59 -1.11
C LYS A 16 13.30 1.66 0.11
N GLU A 17 12.82 2.17 1.25
CA GLU A 17 12.69 1.41 2.49
C GLU A 17 11.71 0.24 2.34
N ALA A 18 10.53 0.47 1.75
CA ALA A 18 9.55 -0.59 1.50
C ALA A 18 10.09 -1.67 0.56
N LYS A 19 10.81 -1.27 -0.50
CA LYS A 19 11.48 -2.22 -1.43
C LYS A 19 12.51 -3.07 -0.71
N VAL A 20 13.38 -2.44 0.09
CA VAL A 20 14.39 -3.16 0.90
C VAL A 20 13.73 -4.15 1.83
N LEU A 21 12.62 -3.80 2.48
CA LEU A 21 11.90 -4.71 3.37
C LEU A 21 11.29 -5.90 2.60
N VAL A 22 10.69 -5.65 1.43
CA VAL A 22 10.11 -6.69 0.55
C VAL A 22 11.18 -7.63 -0.02
N ASP A 23 12.34 -7.11 -0.40
CA ASP A 23 13.44 -7.90 -0.96
C ASP A 23 14.27 -8.62 0.12
N SER A 24 14.12 -8.23 1.38
CA SER A 24 14.82 -8.85 2.51
C SER A 24 14.20 -10.20 2.90
N GLU A 25 15.00 -11.02 3.58
CA GLU A 25 14.51 -12.28 4.18
C GLU A 25 13.57 -12.04 5.38
N SER A 26 13.49 -10.81 5.90
CA SER A 26 12.73 -10.47 7.12
C SER A 26 11.26 -10.89 7.05
N ILE A 27 10.60 -10.70 5.90
CA ILE A 27 9.20 -11.13 5.73
C ILE A 27 9.10 -12.66 5.81
N GLY A 28 10.01 -13.38 5.14
CA GLY A 28 10.05 -14.84 5.13
C GLY A 28 10.30 -15.43 6.52
N ASP A 29 11.24 -14.84 7.27
CA ASP A 29 11.54 -15.22 8.64
C ASP A 29 10.34 -14.99 9.57
N CYS A 30 9.73 -13.80 9.50
CA CYS A 30 8.53 -13.48 10.27
C CYS A 30 7.35 -14.40 9.95
N VAL A 31 7.16 -14.76 8.68
CA VAL A 31 6.14 -15.73 8.26
C VAL A 31 6.43 -17.12 8.81
N SER A 32 7.67 -17.58 8.75
CA SER A 32 8.07 -18.90 9.28
C SER A 32 7.85 -18.99 10.79
N VAL A 33 8.19 -17.92 11.53
CA VAL A 33 7.92 -17.81 12.97
C VAL A 33 6.42 -17.82 13.23
N SER A 34 5.62 -17.05 12.48
CA SER A 34 4.17 -16.96 12.69
C SER A 34 3.44 -18.27 12.38
N ILE A 35 3.87 -19.00 11.35
CA ILE A 35 3.36 -20.34 11.02
C ILE A 35 3.61 -21.30 12.17
N THR A 36 4.84 -21.30 12.71
CA THR A 36 5.22 -22.18 13.82
C THR A 36 4.46 -21.81 15.10
N LYS A 37 4.43 -20.52 15.45
CA LYS A 37 3.77 -19.98 16.64
C LYS A 37 2.27 -20.27 16.68
N ASN A 38 1.60 -20.11 15.54
CA ASN A 38 0.15 -20.24 15.44
C ASN A 38 -0.30 -21.62 14.91
N HIS A 39 0.62 -22.58 14.79
CA HIS A 39 0.34 -23.92 14.26
C HIS A 39 -0.38 -23.91 12.90
N LEU A 40 0.01 -22.99 12.01
CA LEU A 40 -0.56 -22.88 10.67
C LEU A 40 0.02 -23.95 9.75
N ASP A 41 -0.78 -24.39 8.78
CA ASP A 41 -0.25 -25.23 7.71
C ASP A 41 0.72 -24.46 6.81
N SER A 42 1.76 -25.15 6.33
CA SER A 42 2.80 -24.58 5.46
C SER A 42 2.25 -23.97 4.16
N SER A 43 1.09 -24.43 3.67
CA SER A 43 0.40 -23.87 2.51
C SER A 43 -0.04 -22.41 2.70
N HIS A 44 -0.03 -21.89 3.93
CA HIS A 44 -0.28 -20.48 4.21
C HIS A 44 0.95 -19.59 3.99
N SER A 45 2.16 -20.13 3.93
CA SER A 45 3.39 -19.33 3.84
C SER A 45 3.39 -18.34 2.67
N ALA A 46 3.19 -18.82 1.44
CA ALA A 46 3.15 -17.96 0.26
C ALA A 46 2.03 -16.90 0.33
N LYS A 47 0.90 -17.23 0.96
CA LYS A 47 -0.23 -16.32 1.12
C LYS A 47 0.11 -15.21 2.12
N LEU A 48 0.71 -15.57 3.25
CA LEU A 48 1.13 -14.63 4.30
C LEU A 48 2.23 -13.70 3.79
N MET A 49 3.27 -14.24 3.14
CA MET A 49 4.34 -13.43 2.53
C MET A 49 3.77 -12.40 1.56
N ARG A 50 2.82 -12.82 0.73
CA ARG A 50 2.14 -11.96 -0.22
C ARG A 50 1.34 -10.85 0.47
N ILE A 51 0.54 -11.17 1.49
CA ILE A 51 -0.26 -10.18 2.22
C ILE A 51 0.65 -9.13 2.86
N VAL A 52 1.69 -9.55 3.57
CA VAL A 52 2.63 -8.64 4.24
C VAL A 52 3.38 -7.76 3.24
N SER A 53 3.78 -8.33 2.09
CA SER A 53 4.43 -7.55 1.03
C SER A 53 3.50 -6.48 0.44
N LEU A 54 2.22 -6.81 0.24
CA LEU A 54 1.23 -5.84 -0.26
C LEU A 54 0.98 -4.71 0.74
N ILE A 55 0.93 -5.00 2.04
CA ILE A 55 0.81 -3.97 3.09
C ILE A 55 2.06 -3.10 3.12
N THR A 56 3.25 -3.70 3.06
CA THR A 56 4.54 -2.99 3.06
C THR A 56 4.63 -1.96 1.94
N MET A 57 4.05 -2.28 0.78
CA MET A 57 3.99 -1.37 -0.38
C MET A 57 2.74 -0.47 -0.40
N ASN A 58 1.95 -0.43 0.68
CA ASN A 58 0.69 0.31 0.80
C ASN A 58 -0.33 0.00 -0.31
N VAL A 59 -0.34 -1.23 -0.82
CA VAL A 59 -1.32 -1.69 -1.83
C VAL A 59 -2.64 -2.07 -1.19
N VAL A 60 -2.58 -2.60 0.03
CA VAL A 60 -3.73 -3.04 0.80
C VAL A 60 -3.66 -2.45 2.19
N THR A 61 -4.82 -2.06 2.73
CA THR A 61 -4.89 -1.63 4.13
C THR A 61 -4.82 -2.82 5.07
N VAL A 62 -4.62 -2.55 6.35
CA VAL A 62 -4.65 -3.60 7.39
C VAL A 62 -6.04 -4.25 7.44
N GLU A 63 -7.12 -3.47 7.30
CA GLU A 63 -8.49 -4.00 7.28
C GLU A 63 -8.75 -4.91 6.08
N GLU A 64 -8.30 -4.53 4.88
CA GLU A 64 -8.41 -5.36 3.68
C GLU A 64 -7.60 -6.66 3.83
N ALA A 65 -6.43 -6.58 4.45
CA ALA A 65 -5.62 -7.75 4.77
C ALA A 65 -6.29 -8.66 5.80
N GLU A 66 -6.92 -8.13 6.86
CA GLU A 66 -7.70 -8.92 7.82
C GLU A 66 -8.86 -9.68 7.11
N GLN A 67 -9.56 -9.02 6.19
CA GLN A 67 -10.61 -9.66 5.39
C GLN A 67 -10.06 -10.76 4.47
N GLU A 68 -8.89 -10.53 3.85
CA GLU A 68 -8.24 -11.55 3.02
C GLU A 68 -7.77 -12.75 3.86
N MET A 69 -7.23 -12.53 5.07
CA MET A 69 -6.89 -13.61 6.00
C MET A 69 -8.10 -14.48 6.32
N LEU A 70 -9.26 -13.86 6.57
CA LEU A 70 -10.52 -14.56 6.81
C LEU A 70 -10.96 -15.36 5.58
N ARG A 71 -10.86 -14.77 4.37
CA ARG A 71 -11.21 -15.43 3.10
C ARG A 71 -10.32 -16.64 2.81
N LEU A 72 -9.06 -16.59 3.26
CA LEU A 72 -8.10 -17.68 3.13
C LEU A 72 -8.25 -18.75 4.21
N ALA A 73 -9.25 -18.64 5.09
CA ALA A 73 -9.49 -19.53 6.22
C ALA A 73 -8.29 -19.65 7.16
N ILE A 74 -7.51 -18.57 7.31
CA ILE A 74 -6.39 -18.53 8.24
C ILE A 74 -6.97 -18.32 9.65
N PRO A 75 -6.82 -19.30 10.56
CA PRO A 75 -7.34 -19.16 11.91
C PRO A 75 -6.66 -17.99 12.62
N GLN A 76 -7.43 -17.24 13.41
CA GLN A 76 -6.93 -16.07 14.14
C GLN A 76 -6.23 -15.03 13.22
N GLY A 77 -6.72 -14.86 11.98
CA GLY A 77 -6.08 -14.02 10.96
C GLY A 77 -5.67 -12.62 11.41
N LYS A 78 -6.46 -11.98 12.28
CA LYS A 78 -6.12 -10.70 12.90
C LYS A 78 -4.88 -10.76 13.82
N THR A 79 -4.81 -11.76 14.69
CA THR A 79 -3.66 -11.98 15.58
C THR A 79 -2.41 -12.30 14.77
N VAL A 80 -2.53 -13.22 13.81
CA VAL A 80 -1.46 -13.61 12.89
C VAL A 80 -0.93 -12.39 12.13
N LEU A 81 -1.83 -11.55 11.60
CA LEU A 81 -1.46 -10.33 10.88
C LEU A 81 -0.75 -9.32 11.79
N THR A 82 -1.27 -9.08 12.99
CA THR A 82 -0.68 -8.14 13.96
C THR A 82 0.73 -8.58 14.36
N ASP A 83 0.92 -9.87 14.63
CA ASP A 83 2.22 -10.46 14.94
C ASP A 83 3.21 -10.28 13.78
N LEU A 84 2.76 -10.54 12.55
CA LEU A 84 3.59 -10.39 11.36
C LEU A 84 4.03 -8.94 11.13
N LEU A 85 3.09 -8.00 11.18
CA LEU A 85 3.38 -6.57 11.00
C LEU A 85 4.35 -6.08 12.07
N THR A 86 4.13 -6.46 13.33
CA THR A 86 5.05 -6.13 14.43
C THR A 86 6.44 -6.72 14.20
N CYS A 87 6.54 -7.97 13.73
CA CYS A 87 7.79 -8.64 13.45
C CYS A 87 8.61 -7.94 12.34
N VAL A 88 7.95 -7.46 11.29
CA VAL A 88 8.62 -6.72 10.19
C VAL A 88 8.81 -5.23 10.48
N GLY A 89 8.47 -4.77 11.70
CA GLY A 89 8.63 -3.38 12.13
C GLY A 89 7.54 -2.42 11.65
N ILE A 90 6.42 -2.92 11.12
CA ILE A 90 5.26 -2.14 10.73
C ILE A 90 4.28 -2.11 11.92
N HIS A 91 4.17 -0.95 12.57
CA HIS A 91 3.18 -0.78 13.64
C HIS A 91 1.81 -0.41 13.02
N PRO A 92 0.78 -1.27 13.14
CA PRO A 92 -0.56 -0.86 12.73
C PRO A 92 -0.98 0.33 13.61
N GLN A 93 -1.24 1.47 12.98
CA GLN A 93 -1.82 2.64 13.66
C GLN A 93 -3.25 2.25 14.05
N ILE A 94 -3.43 1.76 15.28
CA ILE A 94 -4.75 1.51 15.83
C ILE A 94 -5.42 2.88 15.98
N SER A 95 -6.22 3.29 14.99
CA SER A 95 -7.10 4.44 15.14
C SER A 95 -8.18 4.10 16.17
N THR A 96 -7.86 4.25 17.45
CA THR A 96 -8.86 4.36 18.51
C THR A 96 -9.56 5.71 18.37
N THR A 97 -10.54 5.78 17.45
CA THR A 97 -11.54 6.84 17.46
C THR A 97 -12.50 6.56 18.60
N ILE A 98 -12.16 6.99 19.81
CA ILE A 98 -13.16 7.29 20.85
C ILE A 98 -13.33 8.79 20.83
N THR A 99 -14.12 9.30 19.88
CA THR A 99 -14.72 10.63 19.99
C THR A 99 -16.11 10.42 20.53
N THR A 100 -16.24 10.56 21.85
CA THR A 100 -17.51 10.72 22.55
C THR A 100 -18.29 11.87 21.90
N PRO A 101 -19.59 11.71 21.58
CA PRO A 101 -20.40 12.85 21.19
C PRO A 101 -20.67 13.72 22.43
N ASP A 102 -19.94 14.83 22.54
CA ASP A 102 -20.28 15.92 23.45
C ASP A 102 -21.54 16.61 22.92
N ILE A 103 -22.70 16.20 23.44
CA ILE A 103 -23.95 16.94 23.27
C ILE A 103 -23.94 18.06 24.30
N SER A 104 -23.43 19.22 23.92
CA SER A 104 -23.68 20.45 24.63
C SER A 104 -23.72 21.61 23.64
N THR A 105 -24.84 21.73 22.92
CA THR A 105 -25.15 22.91 22.11
C THR A 105 -26.41 23.56 22.65
N ALA A 106 -26.20 24.53 23.52
CA ALA A 106 -27.17 25.55 23.84
C ALA A 106 -27.46 26.41 22.60
N ILE A 107 -28.74 26.68 22.34
CA ILE A 107 -29.24 27.56 21.28
C ILE A 107 -28.99 29.02 21.69
N PRO A 108 -28.50 29.86 20.77
CA PRO A 108 -29.28 31.07 20.47
C PRO A 108 -29.34 31.43 18.97
N THR A 109 -30.55 31.80 18.56
CA THR A 109 -30.94 32.44 17.30
C THR A 109 -30.13 33.70 16.98
N PRO A 110 -29.85 33.96 15.69
CA PRO A 110 -29.84 35.35 15.23
C PRO A 110 -30.69 35.59 13.98
N THR A 111 -31.50 36.64 14.12
CA THR A 111 -32.40 37.30 13.20
C THR A 111 -31.69 37.85 11.96
N LYS A 112 -32.27 37.63 10.78
CA LYS A 112 -31.90 38.30 9.52
C LYS A 112 -32.41 39.76 9.54
N PRO A 113 -31.72 40.70 8.88
CA PRO A 113 -32.37 41.29 7.71
C PRO A 113 -31.47 41.55 6.51
N LEU A 114 -32.13 41.66 5.36
CA LEU A 114 -31.62 41.96 4.02
C LEU A 114 -30.76 43.24 3.97
N SER A 115 -29.74 43.23 3.11
CA SER A 115 -29.34 44.42 2.34
C SER A 115 -28.69 44.01 1.01
N GLN A 116 -29.18 44.65 -0.05
CA GLN A 116 -28.75 44.58 -1.45
C GLN A 116 -27.35 45.14 -1.64
N ILE A 117 -26.66 44.75 -2.72
CA ILE A 117 -25.91 45.58 -3.71
C ILE A 117 -25.35 44.59 -4.75
N ARG A 118 -25.94 44.47 -5.95
CA ARG A 118 -25.73 45.21 -7.21
C ARG A 118 -24.37 44.98 -7.91
N THR A 119 -24.50 44.39 -9.10
CA THR A 119 -23.85 44.75 -10.38
C THR A 119 -22.72 43.87 -10.90
N MET A 120 -22.91 43.56 -12.18
CA MET A 120 -22.16 42.78 -13.17
C MET A 120 -20.80 43.39 -13.53
N ALA A 121 -19.87 42.58 -14.03
CA ALA A 121 -19.27 42.69 -15.38
C ALA A 121 -17.89 42.01 -15.46
N ASN A 122 -17.71 41.22 -16.53
CA ASN A 122 -16.53 41.02 -17.38
C ASN A 122 -15.13 41.17 -16.77
N ASP A 123 -14.24 40.19 -16.99
CA ASP A 123 -13.48 40.20 -18.25
C ASP A 123 -12.70 38.89 -18.51
N MET A 124 -12.53 38.63 -19.81
CA MET A 124 -11.69 37.59 -20.40
C MET A 124 -10.21 37.97 -20.29
N ASN A 125 -9.33 37.00 -20.02
CA ASN A 125 -7.98 36.94 -20.63
C ASN A 125 -7.37 35.55 -20.32
N ARG A 126 -7.30 34.57 -21.23
CA ARG A 126 -6.44 34.43 -22.42
C ARG A 126 -4.93 34.44 -22.15
N SER A 127 -4.35 33.23 -22.09
CA SER A 127 -3.08 32.78 -22.70
C SER A 127 -2.85 31.34 -22.22
N GLN A 128 -3.12 30.27 -22.96
CA GLN A 128 -2.46 29.75 -24.17
C GLN A 128 -0.93 29.64 -24.13
N GLN A 129 -0.48 28.44 -24.53
CA GLN A 129 0.85 28.00 -24.95
C GLN A 129 1.87 27.75 -23.84
N SER A 130 2.72 26.73 -23.89
CA SER A 130 2.92 25.53 -24.72
C SER A 130 4.21 24.91 -24.14
N LYS A 131 4.32 23.58 -24.09
CA LYS A 131 5.56 22.83 -24.41
C LYS A 131 5.29 21.33 -24.32
N GLU A 132 4.87 20.81 -25.47
CA GLU A 132 5.22 19.45 -25.89
C GLU A 132 6.69 19.39 -26.33
N ALA A 133 7.16 18.15 -26.48
CA ALA A 133 8.49 17.67 -26.89
C ALA A 133 9.50 17.61 -25.72
N VAL A 134 10.15 16.48 -25.43
CA VAL A 134 10.89 15.65 -26.39
C VAL A 134 10.89 14.17 -25.96
N TYR A 135 10.49 13.32 -26.91
CA TYR A 135 10.75 11.88 -26.99
C TYR A 135 12.25 11.64 -27.28
N SER A 136 12.78 10.49 -26.85
CA SER A 136 13.94 9.75 -27.42
C SER A 136 14.95 9.35 -26.33
N THR A 137 14.87 8.11 -25.85
CA THR A 137 15.74 6.97 -26.27
C THR A 137 17.00 6.92 -25.42
N THR A 138 17.24 5.81 -24.71
CA THR A 138 18.53 5.09 -24.61
C THR A 138 18.39 3.82 -23.75
N GLN A 139 18.49 2.66 -24.43
CA GLN A 139 19.03 1.34 -24.00
C GLN A 139 18.24 0.56 -22.91
N GLU A 140 17.65 -0.62 -23.13
CA GLU A 140 18.03 -1.77 -23.97
C GLU A 140 19.54 -2.07 -23.97
N ALA A 141 20.05 -2.68 -22.89
CA ALA A 141 21.29 -3.48 -22.90
C ALA A 141 21.59 -4.23 -21.57
N ILE A 142 20.66 -4.99 -20.95
CA ILE A 142 21.08 -6.00 -19.95
C ILE A 142 20.14 -7.23 -20.00
N LEU A 143 20.16 -7.96 -21.10
CA LEU A 143 19.55 -9.30 -21.21
C LEU A 143 20.22 -10.03 -22.38
N LYS A 144 21.45 -10.54 -22.17
CA LYS A 144 22.12 -11.59 -23.00
C LYS A 144 23.57 -11.87 -22.55
N SER A 145 23.81 -12.25 -21.30
CA SER A 145 25.12 -12.80 -20.90
C SER A 145 25.02 -13.67 -19.64
N THR A 146 24.47 -14.88 -19.76
CA THR A 146 24.80 -16.02 -18.86
C THR A 146 24.29 -17.38 -19.35
N TRP A 147 24.14 -17.59 -20.66
CA TRP A 147 23.89 -18.92 -21.22
C TRP A 147 24.83 -19.16 -22.39
N SER A 148 26.10 -19.46 -22.12
CA SER A 148 27.02 -20.19 -23.00
C SER A 148 28.38 -20.42 -22.32
N THR A 149 28.43 -21.35 -21.38
CA THR A 149 29.63 -22.19 -21.20
C THR A 149 29.20 -23.55 -20.65
N SER A 150 28.56 -24.32 -21.53
CA SER A 150 28.52 -25.76 -21.43
C SER A 150 29.77 -26.30 -22.13
N LYS A 151 30.46 -27.22 -21.45
CA LYS A 151 31.43 -28.18 -22.01
C LYS A 151 32.74 -27.63 -22.58
N GLU A 152 33.76 -27.58 -21.74
CA GLU A 152 35.08 -28.14 -22.06
C GLU A 152 35.88 -28.33 -20.76
N GLN A 153 36.58 -29.47 -20.62
CA GLN A 153 37.48 -29.87 -19.50
C GLN A 153 36.74 -30.40 -18.25
N GLN A 154 36.91 -31.63 -17.77
CA GLN A 154 37.87 -32.72 -17.97
C GLN A 154 37.15 -34.08 -17.91
#